data_AF-A0A1V5ZQ36-F1
#
_entry.id   AF-A0A1V5ZQ36-F1
#
_cell.length_a   1.000
_cell.length_b   1.000
_cell.length_c   1.000
_cell.angle_alpha   90.00
_cell.angle_beta   90.00
_cell.angle_gamma   90.00
#
_symmetry.space_group_name_H-M   'P 1'
#
loop_
_entity.id
_entity.type
_entity.pdbx_description
1 polymer ?
#
loop_
_entity_poly.entity_id
_entity_poly.type
_entity_poly.pdbx_seq_one_letter_code
_entity_poly.pdbx_strand_id
1 'polypeptide(L)'
;MSRTERSKVNAEKNEQKMNELRETDAEKYWSIKEKEYQEQMANDYLKSNYYSEIDLDWTKYESNGNYLFWPEYIKNNKTKIIVHHTASDNTILKNKADVLEYLSGVYRYHTVTN
;
A
#
# COMPACT_ATOMS: atom_id res chain seq x y z
N MET A 1 -19.92 -12.45 10.15
CA MET A 1 -18.70 -11.78 10.68
C MET A 1 -18.62 -10.35 10.17
N SER A 2 -18.62 -9.41 11.11
CA SER A 2 -18.38 -7.98 10.92
C SER A 2 -16.93 -7.70 10.49
N ARG A 3 -16.65 -6.50 9.98
CA ARG A 3 -15.30 -6.04 9.59
C ARG A 3 -14.31 -6.13 10.76
N THR A 4 -14.74 -5.74 11.95
CA THR A 4 -13.93 -5.79 13.18
C THR A 4 -13.58 -7.22 13.55
N GLU A 5 -14.51 -8.17 13.39
CA GLU A 5 -14.25 -9.59 13.65
C GLU A 5 -13.28 -10.19 12.63
N ARG A 6 -13.41 -9.85 11.33
CA ARG A 6 -12.46 -10.33 10.31
C ARG A 6 -11.06 -9.77 10.50
N SER A 7 -10.94 -8.51 10.87
CA SER A 7 -9.64 -7.87 11.15
C SER A 7 -8.94 -8.53 12.32
N LYS A 8 -9.67 -8.90 13.38
CA LYS A 8 -9.11 -9.61 14.54
C LYS A 8 -8.63 -11.01 14.17
N VAL A 9 -9.46 -11.79 13.45
CA VAL A 9 -9.10 -13.14 13.01
C VAL A 9 -7.87 -13.12 12.08
N ASN A 10 -7.75 -12.14 11.20
CA ASN A 10 -6.58 -11.99 10.34
C ASN A 10 -5.32 -11.61 11.13
N ALA A 11 -5.46 -10.74 12.15
CA ALA A 11 -4.35 -10.38 13.03
C ALA A 11 -3.85 -11.59 13.83
N GLU A 12 -4.77 -12.36 14.42
CA GLU A 12 -4.46 -13.59 15.18
C GLU A 12 -3.77 -14.64 14.30
N LYS A 13 -4.24 -14.84 13.07
CA LYS A 13 -3.60 -15.75 12.10
C LYS A 13 -2.20 -15.29 11.70
N ASN A 14 -2.00 -13.99 11.49
CA ASN A 14 -0.68 -13.44 11.19
C ASN A 14 0.28 -13.64 12.38
N GLU A 15 -0.19 -13.44 13.60
CA GLU A 15 0.61 -13.65 14.81
C GLU A 15 1.03 -15.12 14.98
N GLN A 16 0.09 -16.06 14.79
CA GLN A 16 0.40 -17.49 14.80
C GLN A 16 1.44 -17.85 13.74
N LYS A 17 1.27 -17.38 12.50
CA LYS A 17 2.21 -17.63 11.41
C LYS A 17 3.61 -17.05 11.68
N MET A 18 3.69 -15.88 12.30
CA MET A 18 4.96 -15.28 12.69
C MET A 18 5.65 -16.03 13.84
N ASN A 19 4.88 -16.56 14.79
CA ASN A 19 5.41 -17.42 15.85
C ASN A 19 5.95 -18.75 15.27
N GLU A 20 5.23 -19.37 14.34
CA GLU A 20 5.70 -20.56 13.62
C GLU A 20 6.97 -20.27 12.80
N LEU A 21 7.03 -19.15 12.07
CA LEU A 21 8.21 -18.71 11.34
C LEU A 21 9.41 -18.49 12.26
N ARG A 22 9.20 -17.91 13.44
CA ARG A 22 10.27 -17.71 14.43
C ARG A 22 10.94 -19.03 14.86
N GLU A 23 10.15 -20.10 14.96
CA GLU A 23 10.62 -21.42 15.39
C GLU A 23 11.18 -22.26 14.23
N THR A 24 10.65 -22.09 13.02
CA THR A 24 10.97 -22.93 11.86
C THR A 24 12.00 -22.32 10.90
N ASP A 25 12.06 -20.99 10.81
CA ASP A 25 12.92 -20.25 9.89
C ASP A 25 13.24 -18.86 10.46
N ALA A 26 14.15 -18.83 11.43
CA ALA A 26 14.51 -17.63 12.17
C ALA A 26 15.08 -16.51 11.28
N GLU A 27 15.81 -16.85 10.21
CA GLU A 27 16.37 -15.87 9.28
C GLU A 27 15.25 -15.16 8.51
N LYS A 28 14.28 -15.93 7.99
CA LYS A 28 13.10 -15.36 7.35
C LYS A 28 12.24 -14.55 8.30
N TYR A 29 12.09 -14.99 9.55
CA TYR A 29 11.41 -14.20 10.58
C TYR A 29 12.11 -12.83 10.79
N TRP A 30 13.43 -12.83 10.97
CA TRP A 30 14.18 -11.59 11.23
C TRP A 30 14.20 -10.65 10.04
N SER A 31 14.30 -11.16 8.80
CA SER A 31 14.20 -10.32 7.60
C SER A 31 12.83 -9.65 7.44
N ILE A 32 11.74 -10.35 7.77
CA ILE A 32 10.39 -9.76 7.80
C ILE A 32 10.32 -8.67 8.89
N LYS A 33 10.83 -8.96 10.09
CA LYS A 33 10.83 -8.00 11.21
C LYS A 33 11.69 -6.77 10.96
N GLU A 34 12.84 -6.94 10.31
CA GLU A 34 13.68 -5.82 9.90
C GLU A 34 12.95 -4.94 8.90
N LYS A 35 12.28 -5.53 7.90
CA LYS A 35 11.48 -4.77 6.93
C LYS A 35 10.34 -3.99 7.62
N GLU A 36 9.56 -4.65 8.49
CA GLU A 36 8.50 -4.01 9.28
C GLU A 36 9.05 -2.85 10.12
N TYR A 37 10.22 -3.03 10.74
CA TYR A 37 10.86 -2.01 11.54
C TYR A 37 11.33 -0.81 10.70
N GLN A 38 11.93 -1.04 9.53
CA GLN A 38 12.34 0.02 8.60
C GLN A 38 11.13 0.83 8.11
N GLU A 39 10.03 0.14 7.76
CA GLU A 39 8.77 0.78 7.37
C GLU A 39 8.19 1.62 8.53
N GLN A 40 8.22 1.10 9.76
CA GLN A 40 7.76 1.82 10.93
C GLN A 40 8.61 3.07 11.21
N MET A 41 9.94 2.94 11.20
CA MET A 41 10.85 4.08 11.37
C MET A 41 10.63 5.15 10.30
N ALA A 42 10.48 4.76 9.03
CA ALA A 42 10.21 5.71 7.96
C ALA A 42 8.88 6.45 8.19
N ASN A 43 7.84 5.72 8.59
CA ASN A 43 6.55 6.32 8.93
C ASN A 43 6.61 7.26 10.15
N ASP A 44 7.35 6.89 11.19
CA ASP A 44 7.51 7.70 12.40
C ASP A 44 8.33 8.96 12.13
N TYR A 45 9.36 8.86 11.29
CA TYR A 45 10.11 10.02 10.79
C TYR A 45 9.20 10.97 10.00
N LEU A 46 8.38 10.45 9.08
CA LEU A 46 7.44 11.25 8.31
C LEU A 46 6.38 11.91 9.21
N LYS A 47 5.86 11.18 10.21
CA LYS A 47 4.90 11.72 11.19
C LYS A 47 5.50 12.83 12.04
N SER A 48 6.74 12.68 12.48
CA SER A 48 7.39 13.65 13.37
C SER A 48 7.88 14.90 12.65
N ASN A 49 8.31 14.79 11.38
CA ASN A 49 8.94 15.89 10.65
C ASN A 49 8.03 16.52 9.59
N TYR A 50 7.07 15.76 9.06
CA TYR A 50 6.25 16.13 7.91
C TYR A 50 4.76 15.82 8.13
N TYR A 51 4.28 15.92 9.37
CA TYR A 51 2.90 15.57 9.75
C TYR A 51 1.85 16.16 8.80
N SER A 52 1.94 17.47 8.50
CA SER A 52 0.99 18.15 7.61
C SER A 52 0.95 17.60 6.18
N GLU A 53 2.00 16.91 5.74
CA GLU A 53 2.13 16.34 4.40
C GLU A 53 1.53 14.94 4.30
N ILE A 54 1.45 14.23 5.42
CA ILE A 54 0.89 12.88 5.51
C ILE A 54 -0.47 12.82 6.20
N ASP A 55 -0.90 13.91 6.83
CA ASP A 55 -2.21 14.04 7.44
C ASP A 55 -3.28 13.94 6.35
N LEU A 56 -4.22 13.01 6.48
CA LEU A 56 -5.24 12.75 5.46
C LEU A 56 -6.58 13.29 5.94
N ASP A 57 -7.35 13.89 5.04
CA ASP A 57 -8.71 14.34 5.39
C ASP A 57 -9.64 13.14 5.59
N TRP A 58 -9.48 12.10 4.75
CA TRP A 58 -10.21 10.84 4.88
C TRP A 58 -9.60 9.71 4.04
N THR A 59 -10.00 8.48 4.35
CA THR A 59 -9.59 7.26 3.66
C THR A 59 -10.81 6.47 3.21
N LYS A 60 -10.84 6.10 1.92
CA LYS A 60 -11.90 5.28 1.32
C LYS A 60 -11.42 3.84 1.18
N TYR A 61 -12.16 2.90 1.76
CA TYR A 61 -11.81 1.48 1.74
C TYR A 61 -12.64 0.66 0.75
N GLU A 62 -13.73 1.22 0.23
CA GLU A 62 -14.71 0.53 -0.60
C GLU A 62 -15.14 1.39 -1.79
N SER A 63 -15.29 0.79 -2.97
CA SER A 63 -15.80 1.46 -4.18
C SER A 63 -16.77 0.54 -4.91
N ASN A 64 -17.96 1.03 -5.23
CA ASN A 64 -19.05 0.25 -5.86
C ASN A 64 -19.35 -1.07 -5.14
N GLY A 65 -19.33 -1.06 -3.79
CA GLY A 65 -19.59 -2.24 -2.96
C GLY A 65 -18.45 -3.26 -2.87
N ASN A 66 -17.30 -2.99 -3.52
CA ASN A 66 -16.12 -3.86 -3.44
C ASN A 66 -15.05 -3.23 -2.54
N TYR A 67 -14.41 -4.05 -1.71
CA TYR A 67 -13.23 -3.65 -0.95
C TYR A 67 -12.06 -3.38 -1.88
N LEU A 68 -11.40 -2.25 -1.67
CA LEU A 68 -10.19 -1.90 -2.39
C LEU A 68 -9.01 -2.68 -1.80
N PHE A 69 -8.14 -3.21 -2.66
CA PHE A 69 -6.89 -3.84 -2.23
C PHE A 69 -5.96 -2.82 -1.57
N TRP A 70 -5.91 -1.60 -2.13
CA TRP A 70 -5.30 -0.42 -1.49
C TRP A 70 -6.38 0.63 -1.23
N PRO A 71 -6.52 1.15 0.01
CA PRO A 71 -7.43 2.25 0.29
C PRO A 71 -7.07 3.51 -0.52
N GLU A 72 -8.06 4.29 -0.95
CA GLU A 72 -7.81 5.62 -1.50
C GLU A 72 -7.58 6.59 -0.33
N TYR A 73 -6.41 7.21 -0.28
CA TYR A 73 -6.04 8.20 0.73
C TYR A 73 -6.25 9.61 0.17
N ILE A 74 -7.08 10.43 0.82
CA ILE A 74 -7.56 11.70 0.25
C ILE A 74 -7.13 12.90 1.09
N LYS A 75 -6.52 13.87 0.40
CA LYS A 75 -6.12 15.19 0.88
C LYS A 75 -6.65 16.26 -0.08
N ASN A 76 -7.54 17.12 0.37
CA ASN A 76 -8.16 18.19 -0.40
C ASN A 76 -7.20 19.37 -0.56
N ASN A 77 -6.59 19.83 0.53
CA ASN A 77 -5.64 20.95 0.50
C ASN A 77 -4.21 20.43 0.27
N LYS A 78 -3.86 20.19 -0.99
CA LYS A 78 -2.51 19.76 -1.39
C LYS A 78 -1.58 20.96 -1.46
N THR A 79 -0.55 20.98 -0.62
CA THR A 79 0.44 22.08 -0.57
C THR A 79 1.72 21.79 -1.35
N LYS A 80 1.88 20.55 -1.85
CA LYS A 80 3.03 20.10 -2.62
C LYS A 80 2.59 19.24 -3.80
N ILE A 81 3.37 19.30 -4.88
CA ILE A 81 3.24 18.43 -6.04
C ILE A 81 4.55 17.64 -6.13
N ILE A 82 4.44 16.31 -6.18
CA ILE A 82 5.58 15.43 -6.41
C ILE A 82 5.44 14.90 -7.84
N VAL A 83 6.49 15.09 -8.65
CA VAL A 83 6.52 14.60 -10.02
C VAL A 83 7.34 13.32 -10.04
N HIS A 84 6.70 12.23 -10.49
CA HIS A 84 7.34 10.93 -10.71
C HIS A 84 7.36 10.60 -12.20
N HIS A 85 8.35 9.81 -12.61
CA HIS A 85 8.29 9.07 -13.88
C HIS A 85 7.91 7.62 -13.59
N THR A 86 7.24 6.97 -14.53
CA THR A 86 6.81 5.56 -14.38
C THR A 86 7.94 4.56 -14.60
N ALA A 87 9.16 5.04 -14.88
CA ALA A 87 10.33 4.25 -15.27
C ALA A 87 10.08 3.28 -16.45
N SER A 88 9.01 3.51 -17.21
CA SER A 88 8.67 2.76 -18.41
C SER A 88 9.18 3.47 -19.66
N ASP A 89 9.43 2.71 -20.72
CA ASP A 89 9.67 3.29 -22.04
C ASP A 89 8.35 3.83 -22.60
N ASN A 90 8.26 5.16 -22.70
CA ASN A 90 7.06 5.85 -23.15
C ASN A 90 7.06 6.08 -24.68
N THR A 91 8.07 5.63 -25.42
CA THR A 91 8.11 5.76 -26.89
C THR A 91 7.01 4.97 -27.59
N ILE A 92 6.41 4.00 -26.88
CA ILE A 92 5.26 3.22 -27.33
C ILE A 92 3.94 3.99 -27.25
N LEU A 93 3.87 5.11 -26.51
CA LEU A 93 2.64 5.87 -26.27
C LEU A 93 2.44 6.92 -27.37
N LYS A 94 1.81 6.54 -28.48
CA LYS A 94 1.67 7.41 -29.66
C LYS A 94 0.30 8.04 -29.78
N ASN A 95 -0.72 7.36 -29.25
CA ASN A 95 -2.10 7.82 -29.33
C ASN A 95 -2.87 7.56 -28.02
N LYS A 96 -4.12 8.07 -27.95
CA LYS A 96 -4.97 7.96 -26.77
C LYS A 96 -5.23 6.50 -26.34
N ALA A 97 -5.37 5.57 -27.30
CA ALA A 97 -5.61 4.17 -26.98
C ALA A 97 -4.40 3.55 -26.27
N ASP A 98 -3.18 3.81 -26.76
CA ASP A 98 -1.93 3.33 -26.15
C ASP A 98 -1.81 3.81 -24.69
N VAL A 99 -2.16 5.08 -24.44
CA VAL A 99 -2.13 5.67 -23.09
C VAL A 99 -3.15 4.99 -22.16
N LEU A 100 -4.37 4.74 -22.64
CA LEU A 100 -5.42 4.10 -21.84
C LEU A 100 -5.08 2.64 -21.51
N GLU A 101 -4.51 1.91 -22.47
CA GLU A 101 -4.05 0.54 -22.25
C GLU A 101 -2.91 0.50 -21.23
N TYR A 102 -1.92 1.38 -21.37
CA TYR A 102 -0.82 1.51 -20.43
C TYR A 102 -1.30 1.80 -19.00
N LEU A 103 -2.18 2.80 -18.82
CA LEU A 103 -2.73 3.14 -17.51
C LEU A 103 -3.54 1.99 -16.90
N SER A 104 -4.26 1.23 -17.73
CA SER A 104 -5.01 0.04 -17.28
C SER A 104 -4.08 -1.08 -16.81
N GLY A 105 -2.95 -1.27 -17.49
CA GLY A 105 -1.90 -2.21 -17.10
C GLY A 105 -1.23 -1.81 -15.78
N VAL A 106 -0.87 -0.53 -15.63
CA VAL A 106 -0.32 0.02 -14.37
C VAL A 106 -1.30 -0.19 -13.23
N TYR A 107 -2.59 0.13 -13.43
CA TYR A 107 -3.62 -0.09 -12.42
C TYR A 107 -3.66 -1.57 -12.01
N ARG A 108 -3.78 -2.49 -12.97
CA ARG A 108 -3.83 -3.94 -12.68
C ARG A 108 -2.62 -4.42 -11.89
N TYR A 109 -1.41 -4.04 -12.28
CA TYR A 109 -0.19 -4.43 -11.58
C TYR A 109 -0.19 -3.99 -10.11
N HIS A 110 -0.67 -2.78 -9.83
CA HIS A 110 -0.67 -2.24 -8.48
C HIS A 110 -1.85 -2.73 -7.64
N THR A 111 -3.03 -2.96 -8.24
CA THR A 111 -4.26 -3.23 -7.46
C THR A 111 -4.71 -4.68 -7.46
N VAL A 112 -4.30 -5.50 -8.43
CA VAL A 112 -4.74 -6.89 -8.55
C VAL A 112 -3.62 -7.80 -8.04
N THR A 113 -3.77 -8.31 -6.82
CA THR A 113 -2.97 -9.44 -6.34
C THR A 113 -3.48 -10.75 -6.94
N ASN A 114 -2.55 -11.56 -7.45
CA ASN A 114 -2.80 -12.98 -7.76
C ASN A 114 -3.17 -13.77 -6.50
#